data_AF-A0A9P1L085-F1
#
_entry.id   AF-A0A9P1L085-F1
#
_cell.length_a   1.000
_cell.length_b   1.000
_cell.length_c   1.000
_cell.angle_alpha   90.00
_cell.angle_beta   90.00
_cell.angle_gamma   90.00
#
_symmetry.space_group_name_H-M   'P 1'
#
loop_
_entity.id
_entity.type
_entity.pdbx_description
1 polymer ?
#
loop_
_entity_poly.entity_id
_entity_poly.type
_entity_poly.pdbx_seq_one_letter_code
_entity_poly.pdbx_strand_id
1 'polypeptide(L)'
;MQRKCNYSCRNKLNSSYIKWLLEVLGPVILGSKPCEILNISSKDENKESKIIEIQSFFDNCSRITYEIISMDDGSLRLLFLNEKALNEVLNNKKCLNFLKYLGYPEKFSVKSYKNVLINKLRTKDFPHEIGIFLGYPLKDVVGFMGYGNYKLSKIKYWKVYGDPEISDNIYNKFLYHREKMRKILELNTLDSLKFVV
;
A
#
# COMPACT_ATOMS: atom_id res chain seq x y z
N MET A 1 12.96 -20.07 -50.73
CA MET A 1 13.12 -21.38 -50.05
C MET A 1 13.89 -21.12 -48.75
N GLN A 2 13.30 -21.48 -47.60
CA GLN A 2 13.79 -21.29 -46.22
C GLN A 2 13.93 -19.82 -45.75
N ARG A 3 13.53 -19.40 -44.54
CA ARG A 3 13.63 -20.08 -43.24
C ARG A 3 12.44 -19.77 -42.32
N LYS A 4 12.01 -20.80 -41.58
CA LYS A 4 11.21 -20.72 -40.36
C LYS A 4 11.96 -19.92 -39.29
N CYS A 5 11.22 -19.12 -38.53
CA CYS A 5 11.54 -18.68 -37.17
C CYS A 5 10.17 -18.58 -36.48
N ASN A 6 9.68 -19.51 -35.65
CA ASN A 6 10.27 -20.17 -34.49
C ASN A 6 10.92 -19.22 -33.48
N TYR A 7 10.13 -18.24 -33.04
CA TYR A 7 10.17 -17.72 -31.66
C TYR A 7 8.75 -17.86 -31.10
N SER A 8 8.43 -19.02 -30.52
CA SER A 8 8.29 -19.12 -29.06
C SER A 8 7.61 -17.89 -28.46
N CYS A 9 6.29 -17.96 -28.28
CA CYS A 9 5.57 -17.15 -27.30
C CYS A 9 5.91 -17.60 -25.87
N ARG A 10 7.21 -17.64 -25.55
CA ARG A 10 7.75 -17.78 -24.19
C ARG A 10 8.51 -16.48 -23.90
N ASN A 11 8.13 -15.78 -22.83
CA ASN A 11 8.75 -14.57 -22.26
C ASN A 11 8.15 -13.20 -22.64
N LYS A 12 6.86 -12.98 -22.36
CA LYS A 12 6.35 -11.64 -21.98
C LYS A 12 5.93 -11.61 -20.49
N LEU A 13 6.86 -12.00 -19.61
CA LEU A 13 6.80 -11.67 -18.17
C LEU A 13 7.86 -10.60 -17.84
N ASN A 14 7.92 -9.57 -18.69
CA ASN A 14 8.71 -8.37 -18.51
C ASN A 14 7.78 -7.16 -18.34
N SER A 15 6.74 -7.28 -17.51
CA SER A 15 5.93 -6.10 -17.20
C SER A 15 6.77 -5.14 -16.35
N SER A 16 7.20 -4.04 -16.97
CA SER A 16 7.78 -2.89 -16.26
C SER A 16 6.85 -2.39 -15.16
N TYR A 17 5.53 -2.56 -15.33
CA TYR A 17 4.52 -2.17 -14.36
C TYR A 17 4.55 -3.04 -13.10
N ILE A 18 4.59 -4.37 -13.20
CA ILE A 18 4.67 -5.23 -12.01
C ILE A 18 6.01 -5.06 -11.29
N LYS A 19 7.12 -4.89 -12.01
CA LYS A 19 8.42 -4.58 -11.38
C LYS A 19 8.36 -3.27 -10.59
N TRP A 20 7.80 -2.23 -11.19
CA TRP A 20 7.59 -0.95 -10.51
C TRP A 20 6.67 -1.10 -9.29
N LEU A 21 5.56 -1.83 -9.43
CA LEU A 21 4.59 -2.02 -8.34
C LEU A 21 5.21 -2.81 -7.19
N LEU A 22 6.00 -3.85 -7.47
CA LEU A 22 6.74 -4.59 -6.47
C LEU A 22 7.70 -3.69 -5.70
N GLU A 23 8.44 -2.82 -6.40
CA GLU A 23 9.33 -1.85 -5.74
C GLU A 23 8.53 -0.94 -4.80
N VAL A 24 7.43 -0.36 -5.27
CA VAL A 24 6.53 0.49 -4.48
C VAL A 24 5.97 -0.24 -3.26
N LEU A 25 5.56 -1.50 -3.43
CA LEU A 25 5.03 -2.36 -2.38
C LEU A 25 6.11 -2.99 -1.50
N GLY A 26 7.40 -2.79 -1.78
CA GLY A 26 8.52 -3.32 -1.01
C GLY A 26 8.37 -3.13 0.50
N PRO A 27 8.03 -1.93 1.01
CA PRO A 27 7.75 -1.70 2.42
C PRO A 27 6.58 -2.51 2.98
N VAL A 28 5.52 -2.74 2.20
CA VAL A 28 4.35 -3.54 2.60
C VAL A 28 4.69 -5.03 2.62
N ILE A 29 5.29 -5.53 1.54
CA ILE A 29 5.74 -6.92 1.40
C ILE A 29 6.72 -7.31 2.50
N LEU A 30 7.68 -6.43 2.80
CA LEU A 30 8.69 -6.63 3.85
C LEU A 30 8.20 -6.23 5.25
N GLY A 31 6.95 -5.78 5.38
CA GLY A 31 6.27 -5.57 6.66
C GLY A 31 6.71 -4.33 7.45
N SER A 32 7.41 -3.37 6.84
CA SER A 32 7.61 -2.07 7.52
C SER A 32 6.38 -1.18 7.41
N LYS A 33 5.61 -1.30 6.32
CA LYS A 33 4.39 -0.54 6.08
C LYS A 33 3.16 -1.47 6.18
N PRO A 34 2.12 -1.12 6.95
CA PRO A 34 0.90 -1.92 7.05
C PRO A 34 0.09 -1.99 5.75
N CYS A 35 -0.05 -0.87 5.04
CA CYS A 35 -0.81 -0.81 3.80
C CYS A 35 -0.20 0.15 2.77
N GLU A 36 -0.57 0.00 1.50
CA GLU A 36 -0.32 0.97 0.44
C GLU A 36 -1.54 1.08 -0.48
N ILE A 37 -1.77 2.26 -1.06
CA ILE A 37 -2.88 2.48 -1.98
C ILE A 37 -2.35 2.79 -3.38
N LEU A 38 -2.97 2.16 -4.36
CA LEU A 38 -2.75 2.44 -5.78
C LEU A 38 -4.07 2.85 -6.43
N ASN A 39 -4.08 3.98 -7.11
CA ASN A 39 -5.24 4.44 -7.87
C ASN A 39 -5.02 4.17 -9.37
N ILE A 40 -6.00 3.58 -10.03
CA ILE A 40 -6.03 3.40 -11.49
C ILE A 40 -7.18 4.23 -12.03
N SER A 41 -6.85 5.22 -12.87
CA SER A 41 -7.83 6.14 -13.47
C SER A 41 -8.80 5.39 -14.38
N SER A 42 -10.04 5.88 -14.48
CA SER A 42 -10.98 5.40 -15.50
C SER A 42 -10.53 5.69 -16.93
N LYS A 43 -9.64 6.67 -17.11
CA LYS A 43 -9.08 7.07 -18.41
C LYS A 43 -7.77 6.34 -18.76
N ASP A 44 -7.33 5.40 -17.94
CA ASP A 44 -6.11 4.63 -18.20
C ASP A 44 -6.38 3.55 -19.25
N GLU A 45 -5.83 3.73 -20.45
CA GLU A 45 -5.98 2.78 -21.57
C GLU A 45 -5.48 1.37 -21.23
N ASN A 46 -4.58 1.23 -20.26
CA ASN A 46 -4.03 -0.05 -19.81
C ASN A 46 -4.70 -0.58 -18.54
N LYS A 47 -5.83 -0.01 -18.10
CA LYS A 47 -6.52 -0.37 -16.85
C LYS A 47 -6.78 -1.87 -16.75
N GLU A 48 -7.39 -2.49 -17.76
CA GLU A 48 -7.73 -3.91 -17.74
C GLU A 48 -6.49 -4.80 -17.66
N SER A 49 -5.48 -4.52 -18.49
CA SER A 49 -4.20 -5.24 -18.47
C SER A 49 -3.50 -5.14 -17.11
N LYS A 50 -3.49 -3.95 -16.48
CA LYS A 50 -2.92 -3.75 -15.14
C LYS A 50 -3.62 -4.59 -14.08
N ILE A 51 -4.95 -4.69 -14.12
CA ILE A 51 -5.72 -5.51 -13.18
C ILE A 51 -5.37 -6.99 -13.35
N ILE A 52 -5.33 -7.49 -14.60
CA ILE A 52 -4.98 -8.87 -14.91
C ILE A 52 -3.57 -9.21 -14.42
N GLU A 53 -2.61 -8.31 -14.63
CA GLU A 53 -1.24 -8.50 -14.15
C GLU A 53 -1.15 -8.51 -12.62
N ILE A 54 -1.89 -7.63 -11.93
CA ILE A 54 -1.95 -7.60 -10.47
C ILE A 54 -2.54 -8.89 -9.93
N GLN A 55 -3.69 -9.33 -10.45
CA GLN A 55 -4.33 -10.58 -10.07
C GLN A 55 -3.39 -11.77 -10.30
N SER A 56 -2.82 -11.89 -11.50
CA SER A 56 -1.88 -12.95 -11.87
C SER A 56 -0.65 -13.03 -10.95
N PHE A 57 -0.22 -11.90 -10.38
CA PHE A 57 0.94 -11.86 -9.51
C PHE A 57 0.59 -12.03 -8.04
N PHE A 58 -0.41 -11.32 -7.53
CA PHE A 58 -0.68 -11.20 -6.10
C PHE A 58 -1.76 -12.16 -5.56
N ASP A 59 -2.57 -12.82 -6.40
CA ASP A 59 -3.62 -13.74 -5.92
C ASP A 59 -3.06 -14.92 -5.12
N ASN A 60 -1.82 -15.33 -5.41
CA ASN A 60 -1.13 -16.41 -4.70
C ASN A 60 -0.02 -15.88 -3.76
N CYS A 61 0.05 -14.57 -3.53
CA CYS A 61 1.03 -13.98 -2.63
C CYS A 61 0.65 -14.26 -1.17
N SER A 62 1.60 -14.80 -0.41
CA SER A 62 1.35 -15.18 1.00
C SER A 62 1.63 -14.06 2.00
N ARG A 63 2.43 -13.05 1.62
CA ARG A 63 2.82 -11.96 2.54
C ARG A 63 1.83 -10.82 2.60
N ILE A 64 1.12 -10.57 1.50
CA ILE A 64 0.18 -9.46 1.40
C ILE A 64 -1.12 -9.91 0.74
N THR A 65 -2.21 -9.24 1.10
CA THR A 65 -3.51 -9.33 0.44
C THR A 65 -3.83 -7.98 -0.21
N TYR A 66 -4.84 -7.93 -1.07
CA TYR A 66 -5.30 -6.67 -1.62
C TYR A 66 -6.81 -6.64 -1.82
N GLU A 67 -7.38 -5.43 -1.83
CA GLU A 67 -8.80 -5.18 -2.04
C GLU A 67 -8.96 -4.20 -3.21
N ILE A 68 -9.78 -4.55 -4.19
CA ILE A 68 -10.13 -3.67 -5.32
C ILE A 68 -11.44 -2.96 -5.00
N ILE A 69 -11.40 -1.63 -5.01
CA ILE A 69 -12.54 -0.75 -4.74
C ILE A 69 -12.87 0.02 -6.02
N SER A 70 -14.00 -0.33 -6.63
CA SER A 70 -14.54 0.41 -7.79
C SER A 70 -15.23 1.70 -7.33
N MET A 71 -14.92 2.80 -8.01
CA MET A 71 -15.50 4.12 -7.80
C MET A 71 -16.58 4.42 -8.86
N ASP A 72 -17.49 5.34 -8.55
CA ASP A 72 -18.60 5.73 -9.45
C ASP A 72 -18.13 6.32 -10.80
N ASP A 73 -16.96 6.97 -10.81
CA ASP A 73 -16.35 7.53 -12.03
C ASP A 73 -15.61 6.48 -12.89
N GLY A 74 -15.73 5.20 -12.52
CA GLY A 74 -15.07 4.08 -13.14
C GLY A 74 -13.59 3.92 -12.76
N SER A 75 -13.02 4.78 -11.91
CA SER A 75 -11.66 4.58 -11.39
C SER A 75 -11.62 3.44 -10.37
N LEU A 76 -10.43 2.90 -10.12
CA LEU A 76 -10.21 1.87 -9.11
C LEU A 76 -9.25 2.38 -8.03
N ARG A 77 -9.52 2.03 -6.78
CA ARG A 77 -8.59 2.14 -5.67
C ARG A 77 -8.22 0.73 -5.22
N LEU A 78 -6.94 0.41 -5.24
CA LEU A 78 -6.42 -0.86 -4.75
C LEU A 78 -5.73 -0.61 -3.42
N LEU A 79 -6.18 -1.31 -2.38
CA LEU A 79 -5.56 -1.27 -1.06
C LEU A 79 -4.77 -2.56 -0.87
N PHE A 80 -3.44 -2.48 -0.83
CA PHE A 80 -2.56 -3.60 -0.50
C PHE A 80 -2.29 -3.61 1.00
N LEU A 81 -2.32 -4.78 1.63
CA LEU A 81 -2.21 -4.93 3.08
C LEU A 81 -1.26 -6.04 3.47
N ASN A 82 -0.42 -5.76 4.46
CA ASN A 82 0.29 -6.78 5.23
C ASN A 82 -0.47 -6.97 6.56
N GLU A 83 -1.20 -8.07 6.69
CA GLU A 83 -2.08 -8.32 7.85
C GLU A 83 -1.33 -8.32 9.18
N LYS A 84 -0.07 -8.80 9.21
CA LYS A 84 0.76 -8.79 10.41
C LYS A 84 1.12 -7.36 10.82
N ALA A 85 1.67 -6.58 9.88
CA ALA A 85 2.06 -5.20 10.16
C ALA A 85 0.84 -4.32 10.49
N LEU A 86 -0.30 -4.55 9.85
CA LEU A 86 -1.56 -3.88 10.17
C LEU A 86 -2.01 -4.19 11.60
N ASN A 87 -1.97 -5.46 12.01
CA ASN A 87 -2.29 -5.85 13.38
C ASN A 87 -1.34 -5.19 14.40
N GLU A 88 -0.05 -5.08 14.12
CA GLU A 88 0.90 -4.40 15.01
C GLU A 88 0.55 -2.92 15.21
N VAL A 89 0.25 -2.20 14.11
CA VAL A 89 -0.15 -0.79 14.18
C VAL A 89 -1.48 -0.62 14.91
N LEU A 90 -2.46 -1.47 14.61
CA LEU A 90 -3.76 -1.44 15.25
C LEU A 90 -3.75 -1.98 16.68
N ASN A 91 -2.67 -2.58 17.18
CA ASN A 91 -2.54 -2.89 18.61
C ASN A 91 -1.98 -1.72 19.43
N ASN A 92 -1.56 -0.63 18.78
CA ASN A 92 -1.18 0.59 19.47
C ASN A 92 -2.41 1.25 20.10
N LYS A 93 -2.45 1.30 21.44
CA LYS A 93 -3.57 1.88 22.20
C LYS A 93 -3.92 3.31 21.80
N LYS A 94 -2.94 4.15 21.46
CA LYS A 94 -3.20 5.55 21.05
C LYS A 94 -3.90 5.59 19.70
N CYS A 95 -3.44 4.80 18.73
CA CYS A 95 -4.08 4.68 17.43
C CYS A 95 -5.50 4.11 17.55
N LEU A 96 -5.69 3.04 18.35
CA LEU A 96 -7.00 2.43 18.59
C LEU A 96 -7.99 3.43 19.16
N ASN A 97 -7.61 4.13 20.23
CA ASN A 97 -8.50 5.07 20.90
C ASN A 97 -8.87 6.23 19.97
N PHE A 98 -7.92 6.71 19.16
CA PHE A 98 -8.21 7.75 18.19
C PHE A 98 -9.16 7.26 17.09
N LEU A 99 -8.98 6.04 16.56
CA LEU A 99 -9.91 5.46 15.59
C LEU A 99 -11.30 5.27 16.20
N LYS A 100 -11.42 4.82 17.45
CA LYS A 100 -12.72 4.73 18.15
C LYS A 100 -13.40 6.09 18.26
N TYR A 101 -12.65 7.12 18.64
CA TYR A 101 -13.14 8.50 18.66
C TYR A 101 -13.68 8.96 17.30
N LEU A 102 -13.10 8.48 16.19
CA LEU A 102 -13.59 8.72 14.82
C LEU A 102 -14.74 7.80 14.38
N GLY A 103 -15.34 7.03 15.30
CA GLY A 103 -16.49 6.17 15.05
C GLY A 103 -16.15 4.73 14.63
N TYR A 104 -14.92 4.27 14.83
CA TYR A 104 -14.60 2.84 14.65
C TYR A 104 -15.16 2.00 15.82
N PRO A 105 -15.46 0.70 15.61
CA PRO A 105 -16.12 -0.14 16.61
C PRO A 105 -15.40 -0.21 17.97
N GLU A 106 -16.17 -0.20 19.05
CA GLU A 106 -15.62 -0.33 20.41
C GLU A 106 -14.94 -1.68 20.66
N LYS A 107 -15.52 -2.77 20.13
CA LYS A 107 -14.90 -4.09 20.16
C LYS A 107 -13.90 -4.19 19.01
N PHE A 108 -12.62 -4.17 19.36
CA PHE A 108 -11.54 -4.23 18.38
C PHE A 108 -11.47 -5.61 17.69
N SER A 109 -11.38 -5.57 16.35
CA SER A 109 -10.77 -6.62 15.55
C SER A 109 -10.17 -6.00 14.29
N VAL A 110 -9.02 -6.51 13.83
CA VAL A 110 -8.36 -6.04 12.60
C VAL A 110 -9.33 -6.08 11.42
N LYS A 111 -10.08 -7.17 11.28
CA LYS A 111 -11.10 -7.33 10.23
C LYS A 111 -12.18 -6.23 10.27
N SER A 112 -12.72 -5.93 11.45
CA SER A 112 -13.77 -4.89 11.57
C SER A 112 -13.25 -3.50 11.21
N TYR A 113 -12.02 -3.15 11.62
CA TYR A 113 -11.43 -1.85 11.33
C TYR A 113 -11.05 -1.73 9.86
N LYS A 114 -10.50 -2.81 9.26
CA LYS A 114 -10.26 -2.90 7.82
C LYS A 114 -11.54 -2.66 7.03
N ASN A 115 -12.65 -3.30 7.41
CA ASN A 115 -13.93 -3.14 6.71
C ASN A 115 -14.46 -1.70 6.79
N VAL A 116 -14.34 -1.05 7.95
CA VAL A 116 -14.72 0.37 8.09
C VAL A 116 -13.87 1.25 7.16
N LEU A 117 -12.56 1.03 7.12
CA LEU A 117 -11.69 1.77 6.20
C LEU A 117 -12.09 1.57 4.74
N ILE A 118 -12.31 0.32 4.31
CA ILE A 118 -12.73 0.00 2.93
C ILE A 118 -14.04 0.69 2.58
N ASN A 119 -15.01 0.71 3.50
CA ASN A 119 -16.28 1.40 3.29
C ASN A 119 -16.09 2.91 3.12
N LYS A 120 -15.23 3.53 3.95
CA LYS A 120 -14.88 4.95 3.78
C LYS A 120 -14.11 5.22 2.48
N LEU A 121 -13.28 4.28 2.05
CA LEU A 121 -12.55 4.39 0.77
C LEU A 121 -13.45 4.27 -0.47
N ARG A 122 -14.70 3.80 -0.32
CA ARG A 122 -15.69 3.82 -1.41
C ARG A 122 -16.29 5.21 -1.64
N THR A 123 -16.18 6.12 -0.68
CA THR A 123 -16.76 7.46 -0.79
C THR A 123 -15.84 8.44 -1.52
N LYS A 124 -16.42 9.54 -1.99
CA LYS A 124 -15.65 10.67 -2.57
C LYS A 124 -14.77 11.35 -1.52
N ASP A 125 -15.29 11.49 -0.30
CA ASP A 125 -14.52 12.00 0.83
C ASP A 125 -13.46 10.98 1.24
N PHE A 126 -12.19 11.39 1.15
CA PHE A 126 -11.07 10.50 1.42
C PHE A 126 -10.77 10.49 2.93
N PRO A 127 -10.75 9.31 3.58
CA PRO A 127 -10.55 9.23 5.02
C PRO A 127 -9.13 9.67 5.40
N HIS A 128 -9.00 10.81 6.08
CA HIS A 128 -7.69 11.33 6.48
C HIS A 128 -6.99 10.43 7.52
N GLU A 129 -7.75 9.70 8.33
CA GLU A 129 -7.20 8.77 9.32
C GLU A 129 -6.49 7.57 8.69
N ILE A 130 -6.60 7.39 7.37
CA ILE A 130 -5.88 6.35 6.64
C ILE A 130 -4.38 6.41 6.84
N GLY A 131 -3.82 7.58 7.20
CA GLY A 131 -2.42 7.70 7.57
C GLY A 131 -2.00 6.70 8.65
N ILE A 132 -2.90 6.36 9.59
CA ILE A 132 -2.65 5.30 10.59
C ILE A 132 -2.50 3.94 9.90
N PHE A 133 -3.40 3.61 8.99
CA PHE A 133 -3.38 2.37 8.22
C PHE A 133 -2.23 2.31 7.21
N LEU A 134 -1.60 3.44 6.88
CA LEU A 134 -0.37 3.53 6.10
C LEU A 134 0.89 3.50 6.97
N GLY A 135 0.74 3.42 8.30
CA GLY A 135 1.84 3.35 9.26
C GLY A 135 2.49 4.70 9.57
N TYR A 136 1.84 5.81 9.26
CA TYR A 136 2.33 7.13 9.62
C TYR A 136 2.18 7.38 11.13
N PRO A 137 3.11 8.12 11.76
CA PRO A 137 2.99 8.47 13.17
C PRO A 137 1.64 9.12 13.46
N LEU A 138 0.98 8.70 14.55
CA LEU A 138 -0.31 9.28 14.94
C LEU A 138 -0.25 10.82 15.04
N LYS A 139 0.86 11.38 15.54
CA LYS A 139 1.07 12.84 15.64
C LYS A 139 0.94 13.55 14.28
N ASP A 140 1.39 12.91 13.21
CA ASP A 140 1.36 13.48 11.87
C ASP A 140 -0.05 13.37 11.29
N VAL A 141 -0.76 12.28 11.57
CA VAL A 141 -2.15 12.07 11.15
C VAL A 141 -3.08 13.07 11.84
N VAL A 142 -2.99 13.19 13.17
CA VAL A 142 -3.84 14.12 13.92
C VAL A 142 -3.50 15.57 13.57
N GLY A 143 -2.21 15.91 13.40
CA GLY A 143 -1.79 17.23 12.95
C GLY A 143 -2.28 17.57 11.54
N PHE A 144 -2.28 16.60 10.62
CA PHE A 144 -2.87 16.76 9.29
C PHE A 144 -4.38 17.01 9.33
N MET A 145 -5.08 16.33 10.24
CA MET A 145 -6.52 16.49 10.47
C MET A 145 -6.88 17.77 11.25
N GLY A 146 -5.89 18.57 11.67
CA GLY A 146 -6.11 19.81 12.43
C GLY A 146 -6.39 19.58 13.92
N TYR A 147 -6.14 18.38 14.43
CA TYR A 147 -6.22 18.09 15.86
C TYR A 147 -4.89 18.45 16.55
N GLY A 148 -5.00 19.19 17.65
CA GLY A 148 -3.86 19.65 18.44
C GLY A 148 -3.11 20.83 17.80
N ASN A 149 -2.20 21.43 18.57
CA ASN A 149 -1.43 22.60 18.15
C ASN A 149 -0.04 22.21 17.60
N TYR A 150 0.02 21.21 16.73
CA TYR A 150 1.28 20.80 16.11
C TYR A 150 1.61 21.67 14.90
N LYS A 151 2.79 22.28 14.88
CA LYS A 151 3.29 23.02 13.71
C LYS A 151 3.78 22.05 12.63
N LEU A 152 3.57 22.40 11.36
CA LEU A 152 4.18 21.69 10.24
C LEU A 152 5.70 21.89 10.30
N SER A 153 6.45 20.79 10.35
CA SER A 153 7.90 20.82 10.48
C SER A 153 8.59 20.57 9.14
N LYS A 154 8.09 19.62 8.34
CA LYS A 154 8.58 19.35 6.97
C LYS A 154 7.61 18.51 6.17
N ILE A 155 7.87 18.40 4.87
CA ILE A 155 7.11 17.58 3.93
C ILE A 155 8.04 16.52 3.34
N LYS A 156 7.61 15.25 3.42
CA LYS A 156 8.23 14.10 2.74
C LYS A 156 7.16 13.38 1.93
N TYR A 157 7.06 12.05 2.05
CA TYR A 157 5.92 11.27 1.53
C TYR A 157 4.60 11.66 2.21
N TRP A 158 4.67 12.21 3.42
CA TRP A 158 3.56 12.83 4.13
C TRP A 158 4.02 14.13 4.81
N LYS A 159 3.06 14.92 5.29
CA LYS A 159 3.33 16.13 6.09
C LYS A 159 3.70 15.73 7.51
N VAL A 160 4.85 16.20 8.00
CA VAL A 160 5.38 15.90 9.34
C VAL A 160 5.09 17.04 10.28
N TYR A 161 4.50 16.73 11.44
CA TYR A 161 4.05 17.71 12.43
C TYR A 161 4.79 17.52 13.77
N GLY A 162 5.17 18.63 14.41
CA GLY A 162 5.93 18.61 15.67
C GLY A 162 7.35 18.04 15.51
N ASP A 163 7.87 17.36 16.53
CA ASP A 163 9.21 16.77 16.47
C ASP A 163 9.34 15.76 15.30
N PRO A 164 10.28 15.95 14.37
CA PRO A 164 10.41 15.08 13.20
C PRO A 164 11.07 13.72 13.46
N GLU A 165 11.72 13.49 14.61
CA GLU A 165 12.59 12.32 14.82
C GLU A 165 11.88 10.98 14.53
N ILE A 166 10.69 10.78 15.12
CA ILE A 166 9.90 9.55 14.94
C ILE A 166 9.49 9.39 13.46
N SER A 167 9.10 10.48 12.81
CA SER A 167 8.68 10.46 11.41
C SER A 167 9.84 10.16 10.48
N ASP A 168 11.05 10.67 10.80
CA ASP A 168 12.27 10.38 10.06
C ASP A 168 12.66 8.90 10.17
N ASN A 169 12.57 8.32 11.36
CA ASN A 169 12.86 6.90 11.57
C ASN A 169 11.91 5.99 10.78
N ILE A 170 10.60 6.28 10.80
CA ILE A 170 9.61 5.53 9.99
C ILE A 170 9.88 5.72 8.49
N TYR A 171 10.13 6.95 8.06
CA TYR A 171 10.42 7.27 6.67
C TYR A 171 11.65 6.52 6.16
N ASN A 172 12.75 6.54 6.91
CA ASN A 172 13.99 5.85 6.55
C ASN A 172 13.79 4.33 6.49
N LYS A 173 12.96 3.76 7.37
CA LYS A 173 12.60 2.33 7.32
C LYS A 173 11.81 1.98 6.05
N PHE A 174 10.92 2.86 5.60
CA PHE A 174 10.20 2.66 4.33
C PHE A 174 11.16 2.74 3.14
N LEU A 175 12.04 3.74 3.10
CA LEU A 175 13.05 3.85 2.04
C LEU A 175 13.96 2.63 1.98
N TYR A 176 14.46 2.17 3.13
CA TYR A 176 15.33 0.99 3.21
C TYR A 176 14.66 -0.26 2.62
N HIS A 177 13.40 -0.53 2.96
CA HIS A 177 12.68 -1.68 2.40
C HIS A 177 12.33 -1.53 0.93
N ARG A 178 12.05 -0.31 0.47
CA ARG A 178 11.89 -0.02 -0.96
C ARG A 178 13.17 -0.31 -1.74
N GLU A 179 14.32 0.18 -1.27
CA GLU A 179 15.62 -0.10 -1.89
C GLU A 179 15.99 -1.58 -1.83
N LYS A 180 15.70 -2.26 -0.72
CA LYS A 180 15.92 -3.70 -0.59
C LYS A 180 15.10 -4.48 -1.62
N MET A 181 13.84 -4.11 -1.83
CA MET A 181 13.01 -4.71 -2.87
C MET A 181 13.54 -4.43 -4.27
N ARG A 182 13.99 -3.19 -4.55
CA ARG A 182 14.66 -2.86 -5.82
C ARG A 182 15.84 -3.78 -6.12
N LYS A 183 16.74 -3.99 -5.14
CA LYS A 183 17.89 -4.90 -5.27
C LYS A 183 17.45 -6.35 -5.49
N ILE A 184 16.40 -6.80 -4.83
CA ILE A 184 15.82 -8.14 -5.05
C ILE A 184 15.33 -8.27 -6.50
N LEU A 185 14.64 -7.26 -7.04
CA LEU A 185 14.12 -7.23 -8.42
C LEU A 185 15.22 -7.20 -9.49
N GLU A 186 16.39 -6.63 -9.19
CA GLU A 186 17.56 -6.63 -10.08
C GLU A 186 18.21 -8.01 -10.18
N LEU A 187 18.13 -8.82 -9.11
CA LEU A 187 18.78 -10.12 -9.01
C LEU A 187 17.86 -11.30 -9.34
N ASN A 188 16.56 -11.07 -9.54
CA ASN A 188 15.55 -12.12 -9.68
C ASN A 188 14.61 -11.88 -10.86
N THR A 189 14.03 -12.96 -11.38
CA THR A 189 12.93 -12.87 -12.34
C THR A 189 11.60 -12.68 -11.61
N LEU A 190 10.59 -12.17 -12.30
CA LEU A 190 9.25 -12.07 -11.70
C LEU A 190 8.69 -13.44 -11.30
N ASP A 191 8.98 -14.47 -12.10
CA ASP A 191 8.52 -15.83 -11.82
C ASP A 191 9.13 -16.41 -10.54
N SER A 192 10.41 -16.13 -10.25
CA SER A 192 11.00 -16.58 -8.97
C SER A 192 10.41 -15.82 -7.78
N LEU A 193 10.07 -14.54 -7.96
CA LEU A 193 9.49 -13.73 -6.88
C LEU A 193 8.05 -14.09 -6.53
N LYS A 194 7.28 -14.65 -7.47
CA LYS A 194 5.91 -15.14 -7.19
C LYS A 194 5.86 -16.18 -6.05
N PHE A 195 6.95 -16.89 -5.79
CA PHE A 195 7.03 -17.92 -4.74
C PHE A 195 7.68 -17.44 -3.44
N VAL A 196 8.30 -16.26 -3.44
CA VAL A 196 9.09 -15.73 -2.31
C VAL A 196 8.38 -14.56 -1.64
N VAL A 197 7.66 -13.78 -2.44
CA VAL A 197 6.82 -12.65 -2.04
C VAL A 197 5.42 -13.14 -1.67
#